data_AF-F2L2R3-F1
#
_entry.id   AF-F2L2R3-F1
#
_cell.length_a   1.000
_cell.length_b   1.000
_cell.length_c   1.000
_cell.angle_alpha   90.00
_cell.angle_beta   90.00
_cell.angle_gamma   90.00
#
_symmetry.space_group_name_H-M   'P 1'
#
loop_
_entity.id
_entity.type
_entity.pdbx_description
1 polymer ?
#
loop_
_entity_poly.entity_id
_entity_poly.type
_entity_poly.pdbx_seq_one_letter_code
_entity_poly.pdbx_strand_id
1 'polypeptide(L)'
;MAVVQKFKCPVCGAEVEPTLTPEALRAYEAGEALFLNLTCPHGHTFSVVLKKPTAEEDVLLDCEIRDWDRFSLLPVQQQQVVLESIQSGRAAPSVRALLRRLKDAGIVVCT
;
A
#
# COMPACT_ATOMS: atom_id res chain seq x y z
N MET A 1 -15.46 -13.99 12.66
CA MET A 1 -15.53 -13.33 11.34
C MET A 1 -14.43 -12.29 11.32
N ALA A 2 -13.46 -12.41 10.42
CA ALA A 2 -12.33 -11.48 10.34
C ALA A 2 -12.67 -10.34 9.38
N VAL A 3 -12.74 -9.12 9.89
CA VAL A 3 -12.86 -7.91 9.06
C VAL A 3 -11.45 -7.53 8.64
N VAL A 4 -11.18 -7.56 7.33
CA VAL A 4 -9.82 -7.41 6.80
C VAL A 4 -9.52 -5.97 6.38
N GLN A 5 -10.42 -5.33 5.64
CA GLN A 5 -10.33 -3.91 5.24
C GLN A 5 -11.73 -3.33 4.98
N LYS A 6 -11.93 -2.04 5.27
CA LYS A 6 -13.16 -1.29 4.94
C LYS A 6 -13.06 -0.70 3.53
N PHE A 7 -14.12 -0.81 2.74
CA PHE A 7 -14.21 -0.21 1.40
C PHE A 7 -15.25 0.90 1.39
N LYS A 8 -15.02 1.93 0.59
CA LYS A 8 -16.04 2.95 0.30
C LYS A 8 -16.70 2.64 -1.03
N CYS A 9 -18.02 2.64 -1.04
CA CYS A 9 -18.78 2.53 -2.28
C CYS A 9 -18.42 3.72 -3.20
N PRO A 10 -17.99 3.50 -4.45
CA PRO A 10 -17.61 4.58 -5.35
C PRO A 10 -18.79 5.44 -5.80
N VAL A 11 -20.03 4.96 -5.61
CA VAL A 11 -21.24 5.67 -6.03
C VAL A 11 -21.78 6.59 -4.94
N CYS A 12 -21.90 6.10 -3.70
CA CYS A 12 -22.54 6.84 -2.60
C CYS A 12 -21.62 7.11 -1.39
N GLY A 13 -20.38 6.62 -1.40
CA GLY A 13 -19.42 6.82 -0.31
C GLY A 13 -19.68 5.99 0.95
N ALA A 14 -20.74 5.18 0.99
CA ALA A 14 -21.05 4.31 2.12
C ALA A 14 -19.91 3.33 2.41
N GLU A 15 -19.62 3.12 3.69
CA GLU A 15 -18.62 2.15 4.13
C GLU A 15 -19.19 0.72 4.04
N VAL A 16 -18.38 -0.19 3.51
CA VAL A 16 -18.74 -1.59 3.29
C VAL A 16 -17.63 -2.47 3.85
N GLU A 17 -18.01 -3.38 4.74
CA GLU A 17 -17.12 -4.36 5.34
C GLU A 17 -17.34 -5.73 4.67
N PRO A 18 -16.34 -6.27 3.95
CA PRO A 18 -16.47 -7.56 3.31
C PRO A 18 -16.41 -8.69 4.35
N THR A 19 -17.34 -9.63 4.26
CA THR A 19 -17.27 -10.89 5.00
C THR A 19 -16.56 -11.93 4.15
N LEU A 20 -15.34 -12.31 4.53
CA LEU A 20 -14.59 -13.36 3.82
C LEU A 20 -15.01 -14.75 4.29
N THR A 21 -15.10 -15.70 3.36
CA THR A 21 -15.18 -17.12 3.69
C THR A 21 -13.83 -17.61 4.26
N PRO A 22 -13.79 -18.71 5.01
CA PRO A 22 -12.54 -19.25 5.56
C PRO A 22 -11.51 -19.64 4.49
N GLU A 23 -11.96 -19.96 3.28
CA GLU A 23 -11.10 -20.28 2.13
C GLU A 23 -10.49 -19.00 1.55
N ALA A 24 -11.30 -17.97 1.34
CA ALA A 24 -10.82 -16.66 0.91
C ALA A 24 -9.85 -16.05 1.94
N LEU A 25 -10.13 -16.20 3.24
CA LEU A 25 -9.22 -15.72 4.29
C LEU A 25 -7.85 -16.41 4.20
N ARG A 26 -7.82 -17.73 3.98
CA ARG A 26 -6.55 -18.47 3.79
C ARG A 26 -5.79 -18.04 2.55
N ALA A 27 -6.49 -17.81 1.43
CA ALA A 27 -5.88 -17.28 0.21
C ALA A 27 -5.30 -15.87 0.41
N TYR A 28 -6.03 -14.99 1.11
CA TYR A 28 -5.53 -13.68 1.50
C TYR A 28 -4.29 -13.77 2.39
N GLU A 29 -4.30 -14.64 3.39
CA GLU A 29 -3.16 -14.85 4.30
C GLU A 29 -1.92 -15.38 3.58
N ALA A 30 -2.12 -16.19 2.53
CA ALA A 30 -1.10 -16.68 1.61
C ALA A 30 -0.58 -15.61 0.62
N GLY A 31 -1.14 -14.39 0.64
CA GLY A 31 -0.71 -13.29 -0.22
C GLY A 31 -1.36 -13.27 -1.60
N GLU A 32 -2.43 -14.05 -1.81
CA GLU A 32 -3.17 -14.06 -3.06
C GLU A 32 -4.09 -12.84 -3.18
N ALA A 33 -4.26 -12.34 -4.40
CA ALA A 33 -5.17 -11.25 -4.69
C ALA A 33 -6.60 -11.78 -4.86
N LEU A 34 -7.52 -11.31 -4.02
CA LEU A 34 -8.92 -11.69 -4.07
C LEU A 34 -9.74 -10.63 -4.80
N PHE A 35 -10.56 -11.07 -5.74
CA PHE A 35 -11.55 -10.23 -6.39
C PHE A 35 -12.90 -10.45 -5.73
N LEU A 36 -13.46 -9.39 -5.12
CA LEU A 36 -14.71 -9.46 -4.38
C LEU A 36 -15.72 -8.53 -5.03
N ASN A 37 -16.94 -9.03 -5.22
CA ASN A 37 -18.09 -8.20 -5.56
C ASN A 37 -18.83 -7.84 -4.28
N LEU A 38 -18.86 -6.56 -3.95
CA LEU A 38 -19.50 -6.03 -2.76
C LEU A 38 -20.75 -5.26 -3.14
N THR A 39 -21.79 -5.41 -2.33
CA THR A 39 -23.01 -4.63 -2.46
C THR A 39 -23.13 -3.71 -1.25
N CYS A 40 -23.19 -2.41 -1.49
CA CYS A 40 -23.37 -1.42 -0.44
C CYS A 40 -24.80 -1.48 0.14
N PRO A 41 -25.05 -0.94 1.35
CA PRO A 41 -26.39 -0.91 1.94
C PRO A 41 -27.42 -0.12 1.12
N HIS A 42 -26.96 0.76 0.22
CA HIS A 42 -27.83 1.50 -0.72
C HIS A 42 -28.10 0.75 -2.04
N GLY A 43 -27.63 -0.50 -2.19
CA GLY A 43 -27.95 -1.36 -3.34
C GLY A 43 -26.98 -1.30 -4.52
N HIS A 44 -25.94 -0.46 -4.49
CA HIS A 44 -24.90 -0.46 -5.52
C HIS A 44 -23.95 -1.65 -5.38
N THR A 45 -23.70 -2.35 -6.48
CA THR A 45 -22.70 -3.41 -6.56
C THR A 45 -21.42 -2.90 -7.21
N PHE A 46 -20.28 -3.22 -6.63
CA PHE A 46 -18.96 -2.83 -7.12
C PHE A 46 -17.92 -3.90 -6.82
N SER A 47 -16.89 -3.98 -7.66
CA SER A 47 -15.81 -4.94 -7.50
C SER A 47 -14.62 -4.29 -6.80
N VAL A 48 -14.03 -4.99 -5.84
CA VAL A 48 -12.80 -4.57 -5.16
C VAL A 48 -11.75 -5.68 -5.23
N VAL A 49 -10.50 -5.28 -5.17
CA VAL A 49 -9.37 -6.22 -5.10
C VAL A 49 -8.82 -6.16 -3.68
N LEU A 50 -8.98 -7.24 -2.93
CA LEU A 50 -8.36 -7.44 -1.63
C LEU A 50 -6.96 -8.00 -1.85
N LYS A 51 -5.93 -7.31 -1.36
CA LYS A 51 -4.56 -7.83 -1.29
C LYS A 51 -4.06 -7.65 0.11
N LYS A 52 -3.33 -8.66 0.62
CA LYS A 52 -2.65 -8.52 1.89
C LYS A 52 -1.67 -7.35 1.75
N PRO A 53 -1.78 -6.29 2.57
CA PRO A 53 -0.72 -5.30 2.63
C PRO A 53 0.52 -6.07 3.03
N THR A 54 1.45 -6.21 2.08
CA THR A 54 2.74 -6.81 2.40
C THR A 54 3.36 -5.96 3.51
N ALA A 55 4.10 -6.54 4.44
CA ALA A 55 4.86 -5.74 5.41
C ALA A 55 5.74 -4.68 4.69
N GLU A 56 6.12 -4.93 3.43
CA GLU A 56 6.79 -3.98 2.54
C GLU A 56 5.96 -2.72 2.16
N GLU A 57 4.64 -2.73 2.32
CA GLU A 57 3.77 -1.55 2.17
C GLU A 57 3.68 -0.73 3.45
N ASP A 58 3.68 -1.39 4.61
CA ASP A 58 3.64 -0.75 5.92
C ASP A 58 4.98 -0.11 6.30
N VAL A 59 6.10 -0.74 5.91
CA VAL A 59 7.47 -0.28 6.24
C VAL A 59 7.91 0.98 5.47
N LEU A 60 7.08 1.53 4.59
CA LEU A 60 7.35 2.79 3.90
C LEU A 60 6.64 4.00 4.50
N LEU A 61 5.87 3.81 5.58
CA LEU A 61 5.06 4.86 6.19
C LEU A 61 5.89 5.88 6.99
N ASP A 62 7.07 5.51 7.48
CA ASP A 62 7.99 6.40 8.21
C ASP A 62 9.43 6.22 7.74
N CYS A 63 9.72 6.66 6.51
CA CYS A 63 11.09 6.70 5.98
C CYS A 63 11.67 8.12 6.01
N GLU A 64 12.93 8.26 6.41
CA GLU A 64 13.66 9.53 6.44
C GLU A 64 15.04 9.41 5.76
N ILE A 65 15.48 10.51 5.13
CA ILE A 65 16.78 10.58 4.44
C ILE A 65 17.86 10.83 5.47
N ARG A 66 18.81 9.89 5.59
CA ARG A 66 19.93 9.95 6.53
C ARG A 66 21.20 10.51 5.89
N ASP A 67 21.43 10.23 4.62
CA ASP A 67 22.64 10.65 3.88
C ASP A 67 22.26 11.53 2.69
N TRP A 68 22.19 12.85 2.93
CA TRP A 68 21.80 13.84 1.92
C TRP A 68 22.85 13.99 0.80
N ASP A 69 24.13 13.79 1.12
CA ASP A 69 25.21 13.87 0.13
C ASP A 69 25.06 12.78 -0.93
N ARG A 70 24.87 11.52 -0.52
CA ARG A 70 24.67 10.40 -1.46
C ARG A 70 23.30 10.46 -2.13
N PHE A 71 22.28 10.97 -1.44
CA PHE A 71 20.96 11.18 -2.04
C PHE A 71 21.00 12.21 -3.18
N SER A 72 21.81 13.26 -3.04
CA SER A 72 21.96 14.31 -4.06
C SER A 72 22.57 13.81 -5.38
N LEU A 73 23.24 12.64 -5.36
CA LEU A 73 23.80 11.99 -6.55
C LEU A 73 22.74 11.29 -7.42
N LEU A 74 21.53 11.08 -6.90
CA LEU A 74 20.44 10.52 -7.68
C LEU A 74 19.96 11.51 -8.75
N PRO A 75 19.40 11.05 -9.88
CA PRO A 75 18.72 11.93 -10.83
C PRO A 75 17.63 12.75 -10.13
N VAL A 76 17.48 14.03 -10.51
CA VAL A 76 16.50 14.96 -9.91
C VAL A 76 15.08 14.38 -9.87
N GLN A 77 14.66 13.68 -10.93
CA GLN A 77 13.37 13.00 -10.99
C GLN A 77 13.21 11.93 -9.91
N GLN A 78 14.27 11.17 -9.62
CA GLN A 78 14.23 10.15 -8.56
C GLN A 78 14.20 10.79 -7.17
N GLN A 79 14.92 11.90 -6.99
CA GLN A 79 14.90 12.65 -5.72
C GLN A 79 13.49 13.15 -5.41
N GLN A 80 12.83 13.79 -6.38
CA GLN A 80 11.46 14.30 -6.22
C GLN A 80 10.48 13.19 -5.87
N VAL A 81 10.49 12.10 -6.62
CA VAL A 81 9.57 10.98 -6.41
C VAL A 81 9.77 10.31 -5.05
N VAL A 82 11.01 10.21 -4.56
CA VAL A 82 11.30 9.68 -3.22
C VAL A 82 10.79 10.63 -2.14
N LEU A 83 11.05 11.94 -2.25
CA LEU A 83 10.59 12.94 -1.28
C LEU A 83 9.06 12.99 -1.21
N GLU A 84 8.38 12.98 -2.36
CA GLU A 84 6.91 12.94 -2.42
C GLU A 84 6.35 11.66 -1.80
N SER A 85 7.01 10.52 -2.02
CA SER A 85 6.57 9.24 -1.45
C SER A 85 6.73 9.20 0.07
N ILE A 86 7.83 9.74 0.59
CA ILE A 86 8.08 9.91 2.03
C ILE A 86 7.02 10.84 2.63
N GLN A 87 6.81 12.01 2.03
CA GLN A 87 5.87 13.01 2.54
C GLN A 87 4.42 12.53 2.52
N SER A 88 4.03 11.77 1.51
CA SER A 88 2.66 11.24 1.37
C SER A 88 2.43 9.95 2.15
N GLY A 89 3.49 9.31 2.67
CA GLY A 89 3.44 7.97 3.24
C GLY A 89 2.99 6.91 2.23
N ARG A 90 3.07 7.19 0.92
CA ARG A 90 2.56 6.30 -0.14
C ARG A 90 3.56 6.24 -1.29
N ALA A 91 3.95 5.02 -1.65
CA ALA A 91 4.85 4.78 -2.77
C ALA A 91 4.22 3.81 -3.78
N ALA A 92 4.26 4.18 -5.07
CA ALA A 92 3.95 3.26 -6.16
C ALA A 92 4.98 2.11 -6.21
N PRO A 93 4.65 0.92 -6.73
CA PRO A 93 5.52 -0.26 -6.68
C PRO A 93 6.94 -0.03 -7.21
N SER A 94 7.08 0.74 -8.30
CA SER A 94 8.36 1.13 -8.88
C SER A 94 9.22 1.97 -7.91
N VAL A 95 8.58 2.85 -7.14
CA VAL A 95 9.23 3.71 -6.15
C VAL A 95 9.62 2.93 -4.90
N ARG A 96 8.83 1.91 -4.51
CA ARG A 96 9.19 1.02 -3.39
C ARG A 96 10.51 0.29 -3.65
N ALA A 97 10.71 -0.17 -4.88
CA ALA A 97 11.94 -0.84 -5.27
C ALA A 97 13.15 0.12 -5.16
N LEU A 98 12.96 1.40 -5.52
CA LEU A 98 13.97 2.44 -5.33
C LEU A 98 14.24 2.70 -3.85
N LEU A 99 13.21 2.95 -3.04
CA LEU A 99 13.31 3.18 -1.60
C LEU A 99 14.04 2.04 -0.88
N ARG A 100 13.80 0.79 -1.29
CA ARG A 100 14.52 -0.38 -0.76
C ARG A 100 16.00 -0.33 -1.05
N ARG A 101 16.39 -0.03 -2.29
CA ARG A 101 17.81 0.10 -2.66
C ARG A 101 18.48 1.22 -1.88
N LEU A 102 17.78 2.34 -1.65
CA LEU A 102 18.28 3.45 -0.83
C LEU A 102 18.42 3.06 0.63
N LYS A 103 17.48 2.27 1.17
CA LYS A 103 17.56 1.70 2.53
C LYS A 103 18.73 0.73 2.67
N ASP A 104 18.89 -0.20 1.74
CA ASP A 104 19.99 -1.18 1.74
C ASP A 104 21.36 -0.48 1.62
N ALA A 105 21.42 0.64 0.89
CA ALA A 105 22.60 1.49 0.78
C ALA A 105 22.84 2.39 2.02
N GLY A 106 21.93 2.38 2.99
CA GLY A 106 21.98 3.18 4.22
C GLY A 106 21.65 4.67 4.03
N ILE A 107 21.14 5.06 2.85
CA ILE A 107 20.81 6.44 2.48
C ILE A 107 19.48 6.86 3.11
N VAL A 108 18.53 5.93 3.19
CA VAL A 108 17.21 6.12 3.81
C VAL A 108 17.10 5.16 5.00
N VAL A 109 16.44 5.60 6.07
CA VAL A 109 16.07 4.74 7.21
C VAL A 109 14.55 4.73 7.29
N CYS A 110 13.96 3.55 7.49
CA CYS A 110 12.52 3.43 7.68
C CYS A 110 12.25 2.71 9.01
N THR A 111 11.38 3.28 9.84
CA THR A 111 10.98 2.76 11.15
C THR A 111 9.64 2.04 11.12
#